data_AF-A0A8H5JYJ7-F1
#
_entry.id   AF-A0A8H5JYJ7-F1
#
_cell.length_a   1.000
_cell.length_b   1.000
_cell.length_c   1.000
_cell.angle_alpha   90.00
_cell.angle_beta   90.00
_cell.angle_gamma   90.00
#
_symmetry.space_group_name_H-M   'P 1'
#
loop_
_entity.id
_entity.type
_entity.pdbx_description
1 polymer ?
#
loop_
_entity_poly.entity_id
_entity_poly.type
_entity_poly.pdbx_seq_one_letter_code
_entity_poly.pdbx_strand_id
1 'polypeptide(L)'
;MVWPLVAGHVALSPSIIRFQEEGSEKNSTLMLTLIDDRDELRKKRQPKQRKKMTGEAQWPPGELLRSLVLALGAETLEFSFPYLLMHRWCWKFLRHVKEACDFTLKQLYTTSYIEKESELPFVVGYIFMAASDDRERKGEFLMRAAAKALNVMIEGGAGELMLGVVRNTYGFQVEFATEDDSDNSGSADSQT
;
A
#
# COMPACT_ATOMS: atom_id res chain seq x y z
N MET A 1 11.26 -12.78 31.10
CA MET A 1 9.91 -13.36 30.94
C MET A 1 9.26 -12.80 29.66
N VAL A 2 9.79 -13.14 28.46
CA VAL A 2 9.36 -12.54 27.16
C VAL A 2 9.07 -13.62 26.09
N TRP A 3 9.38 -14.89 26.36
CA TRP A 3 9.30 -15.98 25.39
C TRP A 3 7.90 -16.53 25.03
N PRO A 4 6.80 -16.33 25.81
CA PRO A 4 5.48 -16.84 25.40
C PRO A 4 4.84 -16.08 24.23
N LEU A 5 5.22 -14.82 24.01
CA LEU A 5 4.60 -13.94 23.00
C LEU A 5 5.11 -14.23 21.57
N VAL A 6 6.38 -14.63 21.44
CA VAL A 6 6.99 -14.93 20.13
C VAL A 6 6.36 -16.19 19.52
N ALA A 7 6.10 -17.22 20.32
CA ALA A 7 5.47 -18.46 19.85
C ALA A 7 4.03 -18.23 19.30
N GLY A 8 3.29 -17.28 19.87
CA GLY A 8 1.96 -16.91 19.41
C GLY A 8 1.96 -16.16 18.06
N HIS A 9 2.89 -15.21 17.89
CA HIS A 9 3.00 -14.43 16.65
C HIS A 9 3.55 -15.24 15.46
N VAL A 10 4.55 -16.09 15.71
CA VAL A 10 5.16 -16.93 14.66
C VAL A 10 4.15 -17.96 14.11
N ALA A 11 3.23 -18.47 14.94
CA ALA A 11 2.19 -19.41 14.51
C ALA A 11 1.05 -18.77 13.70
N LEU A 12 0.82 -17.46 13.83
CA LEU A 12 -0.14 -16.70 13.01
C LEU A 12 0.42 -16.38 11.62
N SER A 13 1.74 -16.23 11.53
CA SER A 13 2.44 -15.80 10.32
C SER A 13 2.15 -16.64 9.06
N PRO A 14 2.20 -17.99 9.09
CA PRO A 14 2.01 -18.79 7.87
C PRO A 14 0.65 -18.61 7.20
N SER A 15 -0.40 -18.34 7.98
CA SER A 15 -1.79 -18.14 7.52
C SER A 15 -2.01 -16.78 6.87
N ILE A 16 -1.18 -15.79 7.23
CA ILE A 16 -1.25 -14.40 6.75
C ILE A 16 -0.32 -14.22 5.53
N ILE A 17 0.80 -14.95 5.51
CA ILE A 17 1.86 -14.86 4.51
C ILE A 17 1.38 -15.43 3.15
N ARG A 18 1.48 -14.62 2.09
CA ARG A 18 1.14 -14.99 0.69
C ARG A 18 2.18 -15.87 0.01
N PHE A 19 3.25 -16.26 0.67
CA PHE A 19 4.33 -17.04 0.07
C PHE A 19 4.12 -18.55 0.29
N GLN A 20 4.44 -19.35 -0.72
CA GLN A 20 4.49 -20.81 -0.68
C GLN A 20 5.92 -21.30 -0.91
N GLU A 21 6.27 -22.40 -0.24
CA GLU A 21 7.53 -23.08 -0.44
C GLU A 21 7.43 -23.94 -1.72
N GLU A 22 8.36 -23.75 -2.64
CA GLU A 22 8.56 -24.66 -3.77
C GLU A 22 10.03 -25.11 -3.77
N GLY A 23 10.31 -26.30 -3.25
CA GLY A 23 11.69 -26.77 -3.10
C GLY A 23 11.78 -28.25 -2.75
N SER A 24 12.85 -28.90 -3.22
CA SER A 24 13.16 -30.30 -2.89
C SER A 24 14.24 -30.36 -1.82
N GLU A 25 13.98 -31.09 -0.73
CA GLU A 25 14.94 -31.33 0.37
C GLU A 25 16.31 -31.85 -0.11
N LYS A 26 16.36 -32.47 -1.30
CA LYS A 26 17.56 -33.06 -1.89
C LYS A 26 18.60 -32.03 -2.35
N ASN A 27 18.19 -30.79 -2.65
CA ASN A 27 19.06 -29.79 -3.26
C ASN A 27 19.40 -28.63 -2.32
N SER A 28 19.04 -28.70 -1.03
CA SER A 28 19.23 -27.62 -0.04
C SER A 28 18.84 -26.23 -0.56
N THR A 29 17.85 -26.17 -1.46
CA THR A 29 17.40 -24.94 -2.11
C THR A 29 15.98 -24.66 -1.64
N LEU A 30 15.79 -23.54 -0.96
CA LEU A 30 14.49 -23.00 -0.57
C LEU A 30 14.13 -21.90 -1.57
N MET A 31 13.21 -22.17 -2.50
CA MET A 31 12.59 -21.12 -3.30
C MET A 31 11.24 -20.76 -2.68
N LEU A 32 11.03 -19.47 -2.48
CA LEU A 32 9.74 -18.93 -2.07
C LEU A 32 9.06 -18.35 -3.29
N THR A 33 7.88 -18.88 -3.62
CA THR A 33 7.03 -18.34 -4.67
C THR A 33 5.89 -17.56 -4.04
N LEU A 34 5.57 -16.40 -4.61
CA LEU A 34 4.39 -15.64 -4.21
C LEU A 34 3.16 -16.38 -4.74
N ILE A 35 2.23 -16.74 -3.85
CA ILE A 35 0.91 -17.23 -4.24
C ILE A 35 0.12 -16.04 -4.76
N ASP A 36 -0.07 -16.01 -6.07
CA ASP A 36 -0.86 -14.99 -6.75
C ASP A 36 -2.36 -15.37 -6.80
N ASP A 37 -2.66 -16.68 -6.74
CA ASP A 37 -4.02 -17.20 -6.82
C ASP A 37 -4.83 -16.95 -5.51
N ARG A 38 -5.89 -16.15 -5.64
CA ARG A 38 -6.82 -15.79 -4.56
C ARG A 38 -7.51 -17.00 -3.92
N ASP A 39 -7.78 -18.05 -4.69
CA ASP A 39 -8.43 -19.26 -4.20
C ASP A 39 -7.46 -20.17 -3.43
N GLU A 40 -6.18 -20.16 -3.81
CA GLU A 40 -5.11 -20.82 -3.03
C GLU A 40 -4.87 -20.11 -1.70
N LEU A 41 -4.88 -18.78 -1.68
CA LEU A 41 -4.82 -17.98 -0.45
C LEU A 41 -6.02 -18.27 0.47
N ARG A 42 -7.23 -18.42 -0.08
CA ARG A 42 -8.43 -18.79 0.68
C ARG A 42 -8.32 -20.18 1.29
N LYS A 43 -7.80 -21.17 0.55
CA LYS A 43 -7.55 -22.53 1.06
C LYS A 43 -6.49 -22.52 2.19
N LYS A 44 -5.45 -21.70 2.08
CA LYS A 44 -4.41 -21.54 3.11
C LYS A 44 -4.93 -20.85 4.38
N ARG A 45 -5.86 -19.92 4.25
CA ARG A 45 -6.52 -19.20 5.35
C ARG A 45 -7.59 -20.02 6.08
N GLN A 46 -8.01 -21.16 5.55
CA GLN A 46 -8.92 -22.04 6.28
C GLN A 46 -8.25 -22.56 7.55
N PRO A 47 -8.92 -22.48 8.72
CA PRO A 47 -8.35 -22.90 9.98
C PRO A 47 -8.16 -24.42 9.98
N LYS A 48 -6.94 -24.89 9.68
CA LYS A 48 -6.56 -26.28 9.96
C LYS A 48 -6.65 -26.50 11.48
N GLN A 49 -7.34 -27.57 11.89
CA GLN A 49 -7.49 -27.94 13.30
C GLN A 49 -6.12 -27.88 14.01
N ARG A 50 -6.00 -26.98 14.98
CA ARG A 50 -4.81 -26.81 15.81
C ARG A 50 -4.56 -28.11 16.58
N LYS A 51 -3.51 -28.84 16.20
CA LYS A 51 -2.96 -29.89 17.06
C LYS A 51 -2.40 -29.19 18.30
N LYS A 52 -3.03 -29.39 19.46
CA LYS A 52 -2.59 -28.78 20.73
C LYS A 52 -1.13 -29.19 20.98
N MET A 53 -0.21 -28.23 20.91
CA MET A 53 1.17 -28.41 21.36
C MET A 53 1.15 -28.43 22.90
N THR A 54 1.24 -29.63 23.47
CA THR A 54 1.54 -29.84 24.89
C THR A 54 3.05 -29.94 25.07
N GLY A 55 3.61 -29.06 25.90
CA GLY A 55 5.01 -29.06 26.31
C GLY A 55 5.86 -28.00 25.59
N GLU A 56 6.94 -27.55 26.24
CA GLU A 56 7.99 -26.68 25.67
C GLU A 56 8.55 -27.31 24.38
N ALA A 57 7.85 -27.12 23.27
CA ALA A 57 8.29 -27.58 21.97
C ALA A 57 9.47 -26.69 21.55
N GLN A 58 10.69 -27.15 21.81
CA GLN A 58 11.86 -26.61 21.13
C GLN A 58 11.64 -26.84 19.63
N TRP A 59 11.48 -25.74 18.89
CA TRP A 59 11.41 -25.79 17.45
C TRP A 59 12.73 -26.37 16.94
N PRO A 60 12.71 -27.36 16.03
CA PRO A 60 13.94 -27.77 15.38
C PRO A 60 14.54 -26.52 14.71
N PRO A 61 15.85 -26.24 14.88
CA PRO A 61 16.47 -24.99 14.43
C PRO A 61 16.16 -24.64 12.96
N GLY A 62 16.03 -25.66 12.11
CA GLY A 62 15.63 -25.49 10.71
C GLY A 62 14.21 -24.95 10.52
N GLU A 63 13.24 -25.38 11.32
CA GLU A 63 11.84 -24.91 11.22
C GLU A 63 11.67 -23.49 11.77
N LEU A 64 12.43 -23.15 12.83
CA LEU A 64 12.51 -21.78 13.33
C LEU A 64 13.14 -20.83 12.29
N LEU A 65 14.28 -21.20 11.72
CA LEU A 65 14.95 -20.41 10.68
C LEU A 65 14.04 -20.22 9.45
N ARG A 66 13.34 -21.27 9.02
CA ARG A 66 12.37 -21.20 7.92
C ARG A 66 11.25 -20.20 8.22
N SER A 67 10.64 -20.30 9.40
CA SER A 67 9.54 -19.40 9.76
C SER A 67 9.99 -17.94 9.89
N LEU A 68 11.22 -17.70 10.38
CA LEU A 68 11.82 -16.38 10.42
C LEU A 68 12.09 -15.81 9.04
N VAL A 69 12.65 -16.61 8.11
CA VAL A 69 12.90 -16.17 6.73
C VAL A 69 11.58 -15.81 6.03
N LEU A 70 10.52 -16.59 6.24
CA LEU A 70 9.19 -16.30 5.73
C LEU A 70 8.60 -15.00 6.29
N ALA A 71 8.72 -14.79 7.61
CA ALA A 71 8.24 -13.57 8.26
C ALA A 71 9.03 -12.34 7.79
N LEU A 72 10.36 -12.43 7.74
CA LEU A 72 11.22 -11.37 7.23
C LEU A 72 10.92 -11.05 5.76
N GLY A 73 10.70 -12.07 4.91
CA GLY A 73 10.33 -11.87 3.51
C GLY A 73 8.98 -11.14 3.36
N ALA A 74 8.01 -11.44 4.22
CA ALA A 74 6.72 -10.76 4.24
C ALA A 74 6.81 -9.30 4.72
N GLU A 75 7.64 -9.03 5.73
CA GLU A 75 7.88 -7.69 6.26
C GLU A 75 8.79 -6.85 5.33
N THR A 76 9.59 -7.50 4.47
CA THR A 76 10.53 -6.82 3.58
C THR A 76 9.82 -5.80 2.70
N LEU A 77 8.58 -6.07 2.25
CA LEU A 77 7.78 -5.12 1.48
C LEU A 77 7.48 -3.82 2.24
N GLU A 78 7.18 -3.93 3.53
CA GLU A 78 6.90 -2.78 4.39
C GLU A 78 8.17 -1.96 4.63
N PHE A 79 9.32 -2.63 4.77
CA PHE A 79 10.63 -1.97 4.91
C PHE A 79 11.21 -1.46 3.59
N SER A 80 10.84 -2.05 2.46
CA SER A 80 11.35 -1.72 1.13
C SER A 80 10.47 -0.72 0.39
N PHE A 81 9.32 -0.32 0.96
CA PHE A 81 8.48 0.70 0.35
C PHE A 81 9.34 1.96 0.09
N PRO A 82 9.40 2.48 -1.15
CA PRO A 82 10.27 3.61 -1.47
C PRO A 82 9.67 4.94 -0.97
N TYR A 83 9.53 5.06 0.36
CA TYR A 83 8.84 6.14 1.05
C TYR A 83 9.41 7.52 0.68
N LEU A 84 10.73 7.68 0.74
CA LEU A 84 11.38 8.95 0.39
C LEU A 84 11.15 9.36 -1.07
N LEU A 85 11.09 8.38 -1.98
CA LEU A 85 10.79 8.63 -3.37
C LEU A 85 9.34 9.08 -3.55
N MET A 86 8.40 8.36 -2.95
CA MET A 86 6.97 8.75 -2.94
C MET A 86 6.81 10.17 -2.38
N HIS A 87 7.42 10.45 -1.23
CA HIS A 87 7.36 11.75 -0.58
C HIS A 87 7.92 12.87 -1.46
N ARG A 88 9.02 12.61 -2.17
CA ARG A 88 9.58 13.56 -3.15
C ARG A 88 8.60 13.85 -4.29
N TRP A 89 7.86 12.85 -4.75
CA TRP A 89 6.82 13.03 -5.77
C TRP A 89 5.60 13.78 -5.25
N CYS A 90 5.15 13.49 -4.03
CA CYS A 90 4.09 14.27 -3.39
C CYS A 90 4.45 15.76 -3.29
N TRP A 91 5.70 16.09 -2.96
CA TRP A 91 6.14 17.49 -2.90
C TRP A 91 6.17 18.15 -4.28
N LYS A 92 6.67 17.45 -5.30
CA LYS A 92 6.60 17.95 -6.69
C LYS A 92 5.16 18.19 -7.13
N PHE A 93 4.26 17.28 -6.79
CA PHE A 93 2.84 17.40 -7.07
C PHE A 93 2.23 18.64 -6.42
N LEU A 94 2.42 18.79 -5.11
CA LEU A 94 1.91 19.95 -4.39
C LEU A 94 2.48 21.26 -4.94
N ARG A 95 3.73 21.27 -5.41
CA ARG A 95 4.34 22.44 -6.04
C ARG A 95 3.67 22.80 -7.37
N HIS A 96 3.37 21.81 -8.21
CA HIS A 96 2.65 22.05 -9.45
C HIS A 96 1.22 22.54 -9.22
N VAL A 97 0.51 21.97 -8.24
CA VAL A 97 -0.83 22.47 -7.86
C VAL A 97 -0.73 23.90 -7.35
N LYS A 98 0.25 24.19 -6.49
CA LYS A 98 0.52 25.54 -5.98
C LYS A 98 0.75 26.52 -7.11
N GLU A 99 1.61 26.20 -8.06
CA GLU A 99 1.91 27.05 -9.23
C GLU A 99 0.67 27.31 -10.09
N ALA A 100 -0.14 26.29 -10.36
CA ALA A 100 -1.37 26.42 -11.16
C ALA A 100 -2.42 27.30 -10.48
N CYS A 101 -2.46 27.29 -9.15
CA CYS A 101 -3.45 28.01 -8.33
C CYS A 101 -2.94 29.35 -7.76
N ASP A 102 -1.64 29.64 -7.87
CA ASP A 102 -0.94 30.67 -7.09
C ASP A 102 -1.56 32.06 -7.27
N PHE A 103 -1.87 32.42 -8.52
CA PHE A 103 -2.44 33.72 -8.84
C PHE A 103 -3.77 33.96 -8.13
N THR A 104 -4.69 33.01 -8.23
CA THR A 104 -6.04 33.12 -7.63
C THR A 104 -5.98 33.03 -6.11
N LEU A 105 -5.11 32.18 -5.55
CA LEU A 105 -4.93 32.07 -4.10
C LEU A 105 -4.35 33.37 -3.49
N LYS A 106 -3.43 34.04 -4.19
CA LYS A 106 -2.90 35.33 -3.76
C LYS A 106 -3.95 36.45 -3.80
N GLN A 107 -4.90 36.40 -4.74
CA GLN A 107 -6.01 37.35 -4.79
C GLN A 107 -7.02 37.16 -3.66
N LEU A 108 -7.24 35.91 -3.22
CA LEU A 108 -8.22 35.59 -2.19
C LEU A 108 -7.71 35.83 -0.77
N TYR A 109 -6.45 35.52 -0.51
CA TYR A 109 -5.91 35.52 0.85
C TYR A 109 -4.85 36.60 1.03
N THR A 110 -3.63 36.34 0.58
CA THR A 110 -2.51 37.28 0.63
C THR A 110 -1.40 36.79 -0.30
N THR A 111 -0.52 37.69 -0.72
CA THR A 111 0.67 37.35 -1.52
C THR A 111 1.59 36.34 -0.82
N SER A 112 1.49 36.25 0.51
CA SER A 112 2.32 35.44 1.40
C SER A 112 1.56 34.25 2.01
N TYR A 113 0.49 33.75 1.38
CA TYR A 113 -0.34 32.68 1.97
C TYR A 113 0.44 31.38 2.21
N ILE A 114 1.59 31.22 1.55
CA ILE A 114 2.62 30.21 1.81
C ILE A 114 3.95 30.93 1.89
N GLU A 115 4.61 30.84 3.05
CA GLU A 115 5.90 31.47 3.31
C GLU A 115 7.05 30.46 3.17
N LYS A 116 6.80 29.21 3.58
CA LYS A 116 7.82 28.17 3.64
C LYS A 116 7.44 26.93 2.83
N GLU A 117 8.44 26.22 2.32
CA GLU A 117 8.21 24.94 1.62
C GLU A 117 7.55 23.88 2.53
N SER A 118 7.73 23.98 3.85
CA SER A 118 7.05 23.12 4.82
C SER A 118 5.53 23.33 4.88
N GLU A 119 5.05 24.47 4.40
CA GLU A 119 3.62 24.83 4.38
C GLU A 119 2.95 24.46 3.06
N LEU A 120 3.69 23.90 2.11
CA LEU A 120 3.18 23.49 0.81
C LEU A 120 1.95 22.54 0.89
N PRO A 121 1.84 21.60 1.86
CA PRO A 121 0.63 20.82 2.04
C PRO A 121 -0.63 21.65 2.32
N PHE A 122 -0.49 22.87 2.85
CA PHE A 122 -1.64 23.74 3.19
C PHE A 122 -2.35 24.29 1.95
N VAL A 123 -1.73 24.26 0.77
CA VAL A 123 -2.36 24.62 -0.52
C VAL A 123 -3.72 23.94 -0.68
N VAL A 124 -3.80 22.66 -0.32
CA VAL A 124 -5.01 21.85 -0.44
C VAL A 124 -6.12 22.42 0.47
N GLY A 125 -5.78 22.82 1.69
CA GLY A 125 -6.70 23.47 2.61
C GLY A 125 -7.22 24.81 2.08
N TYR A 126 -6.33 25.64 1.52
CA TYR A 126 -6.73 26.91 0.90
C TYR A 126 -7.67 26.72 -0.29
N ILE A 127 -7.43 25.70 -1.13
CA ILE A 127 -8.31 25.37 -2.25
C ILE A 127 -9.70 24.97 -1.75
N PHE A 128 -9.78 24.07 -0.76
CA PHE A 128 -11.07 23.63 -0.23
C PHE A 128 -11.80 24.73 0.54
N MET A 129 -11.07 25.58 1.27
CA MET A 129 -11.65 26.74 1.94
C MET A 129 -12.27 27.70 0.93
N ALA A 130 -11.58 27.98 -0.19
CA ALA A 130 -12.13 28.77 -1.28
C ALA A 130 -13.35 28.10 -1.95
N ALA A 131 -13.35 26.77 -2.07
CA ALA A 131 -14.49 26.01 -2.58
C ALA A 131 -15.71 25.98 -1.64
N SER A 132 -15.48 26.13 -0.32
CA SER A 132 -16.56 26.09 0.68
C SER A 132 -17.42 27.36 0.73
N ASP A 133 -16.85 28.52 0.39
CA ASP A 133 -17.55 29.82 0.37
C ASP A 133 -17.48 30.42 -1.06
N ASP A 134 -17.82 29.60 -2.05
CA ASP A 134 -17.58 29.91 -3.47
C ASP A 134 -18.61 30.87 -4.10
N ARG A 135 -18.73 32.06 -3.51
CA ARG A 135 -19.63 33.12 -4.01
C ARG A 135 -19.22 33.67 -5.36
N GLU A 136 -17.92 33.60 -5.68
CA GLU A 136 -17.32 34.20 -6.88
C GLU A 136 -16.84 33.18 -7.92
N ARG A 137 -17.20 31.90 -7.78
CA ARG A 137 -16.72 30.77 -8.65
C ARG A 137 -15.20 30.60 -8.70
N LYS A 138 -14.48 31.18 -7.75
CA LYS A 138 -13.03 31.06 -7.62
C LYS A 138 -12.64 29.70 -7.05
N GLY A 139 -13.46 29.13 -6.18
CA GLY A 139 -13.29 27.78 -5.63
C GLY A 139 -13.38 26.69 -6.70
N GLU A 140 -14.41 26.75 -7.56
CA GLU A 140 -14.55 25.84 -8.70
C GLU A 140 -13.35 25.94 -9.66
N PHE A 141 -12.90 27.17 -9.95
CA PHE A 141 -11.71 27.40 -10.77
C PHE A 141 -10.46 26.74 -10.17
N LEU A 142 -10.22 26.92 -8.87
CA LEU A 142 -9.08 26.35 -8.16
C LEU A 142 -9.11 24.81 -8.17
N MET A 143 -10.29 24.22 -7.94
CA MET A 143 -10.48 22.77 -8.01
C MET A 143 -10.18 22.23 -9.41
N ARG A 144 -10.66 22.89 -10.46
CA ARG A 144 -10.37 22.51 -11.86
C ARG A 144 -8.90 22.69 -12.21
N ALA A 145 -8.25 23.77 -11.75
CA ALA A 145 -6.83 24.01 -11.98
C ALA A 145 -5.97 22.94 -11.30
N ALA A 146 -6.28 22.59 -10.05
CA ALA A 146 -5.60 21.52 -9.32
C ALA A 146 -5.79 20.15 -9.99
N ALA A 147 -7.02 19.82 -10.40
CA ALA A 147 -7.31 18.58 -11.12
C ALA A 147 -6.54 18.50 -12.45
N LYS A 148 -6.48 19.60 -13.20
CA LYS A 148 -5.70 19.66 -14.44
C LYS A 148 -4.21 19.44 -14.18
N ALA A 149 -3.64 20.07 -13.15
CA ALA A 149 -2.24 19.88 -12.77
C ALA A 149 -1.96 18.41 -12.40
N LEU A 150 -2.86 17.77 -11.65
CA LEU A 150 -2.76 16.35 -11.30
C LEU A 150 -2.79 15.46 -12.55
N ASN A 151 -3.77 15.66 -13.42
CA ASN A 151 -3.95 14.84 -14.62
C ASN A 151 -2.73 14.93 -15.55
N VAL A 152 -2.17 16.12 -15.75
CA VAL A 152 -0.94 16.30 -16.54
C VAL A 152 0.22 15.50 -15.96
N MET A 153 0.36 15.45 -14.62
CA MET A 153 1.39 14.63 -14.01
C MET A 153 1.14 13.13 -14.18
N ILE A 154 -0.11 12.68 -14.03
CA ILE A 154 -0.48 11.28 -14.21
C ILE A 154 -0.22 10.85 -15.66
N GLU A 155 -0.69 11.62 -16.63
CA GLU A 155 -0.44 11.42 -18.07
C GLU A 155 1.05 11.43 -18.39
N GLY A 156 1.84 12.25 -17.68
CA GLY A 156 3.30 12.27 -17.74
C GLY A 156 3.99 11.06 -17.09
N GLY A 157 3.24 10.05 -16.62
CA GLY A 157 3.77 8.82 -16.04
C GLY A 157 4.08 8.90 -14.54
N ALA A 158 3.69 9.97 -13.84
CA ALA A 158 3.92 10.09 -12.40
C ALA A 158 3.20 9.01 -11.57
N GLY A 159 2.04 8.53 -12.05
CA GLY A 159 1.29 7.44 -11.42
C GLY A 159 2.03 6.11 -11.46
N GLU A 160 2.78 5.84 -12.53
CA GLU A 160 3.51 4.59 -12.74
C GLU A 160 4.89 4.57 -12.09
N LEU A 161 5.44 5.70 -11.65
CA LEU A 161 6.81 5.77 -11.16
C LEU A 161 7.05 4.90 -9.93
N MET A 162 6.11 4.89 -8.99
CA MET A 162 6.21 4.04 -7.80
C MET A 162 5.97 2.56 -8.14
N LEU A 163 4.99 2.27 -9.00
CA LEU A 163 4.70 0.91 -9.47
C LEU A 163 5.90 0.32 -10.22
N GLY A 164 6.56 1.12 -11.06
CA GLY A 164 7.77 0.73 -11.77
C GLY A 164 8.94 0.43 -10.85
N VAL A 165 9.16 1.20 -9.79
CA VAL A 165 10.21 0.90 -8.79
C VAL A 165 9.88 -0.39 -8.03
N VAL A 166 8.62 -0.56 -7.64
CA VAL A 166 8.17 -1.76 -6.93
C VAL A 166 8.33 -3.01 -7.81
N ARG A 167 7.97 -2.91 -9.09
CA ARG A 167 8.14 -3.98 -10.08
C ARG A 167 9.60 -4.27 -10.42
N ASN A 168 10.37 -3.23 -10.75
CA ASN A 168 11.72 -3.42 -11.32
C ASN A 168 12.79 -3.66 -10.25
N THR A 169 12.68 -3.03 -9.08
CA THR A 169 13.68 -3.16 -8.00
C THR A 169 13.36 -4.32 -7.08
N TYR A 170 12.08 -4.56 -6.82
CA TYR A 170 11.65 -5.53 -5.82
C TYR A 170 10.88 -6.74 -6.40
N GLY A 171 10.55 -6.71 -7.70
CA GLY A 171 9.89 -7.85 -8.37
C GLY A 171 8.41 -8.00 -8.05
N PHE A 172 7.78 -7.01 -7.41
CA PHE A 172 6.38 -7.12 -7.01
C PHE A 172 5.45 -6.52 -8.06
N GLN A 173 4.39 -7.27 -8.41
CA GLN A 173 3.28 -6.75 -9.20
C GLN A 173 2.19 -6.24 -8.26
N VAL A 174 1.75 -5.01 -8.47
CA VAL A 174 0.71 -4.36 -7.66
C VAL A 174 -0.52 -4.19 -8.54
N GLU A 175 -1.59 -4.88 -8.19
CA GLU A 175 -2.90 -4.70 -8.79
C GLU A 175 -3.81 -3.93 -7.83
N PHE A 176 -4.55 -2.96 -8.37
CA PHE A 176 -5.57 -2.24 -7.61
C PHE A 176 -6.90 -2.98 -7.78
N ALA A 177 -7.56 -3.31 -6.67
CA ALA A 177 -8.89 -3.90 -6.71
C ALA A 177 -9.87 -2.90 -7.35
N THR A 178 -10.64 -3.36 -8.33
CA THR A 178 -11.70 -2.56 -8.95
C THR A 178 -13.01 -2.74 -8.19
N GLU A 179 -13.84 -1.70 -8.11
CA GLU A 179 -15.10 -1.73 -7.35
C GLU A 179 -16.07 -2.83 -7.83
N ASP A 180 -15.93 -3.30 -9.07
CA ASP A 180 -16.69 -4.41 -9.67
C ASP A 180 -16.39 -5.80 -9.05
N ASP A 181 -15.32 -5.94 -8.26
CA ASP A 181 -14.96 -7.21 -7.60
C ASP A 181 -15.79 -7.51 -6.33
N SER A 182 -16.75 -6.63 -6.01
CA SER A 182 -17.57 -6.65 -4.79
C SER A 182 -18.88 -7.42 -4.92
N ASP A 183 -19.39 -7.65 -6.13
CA ASP A 183 -20.80 -8.01 -6.35
C ASP A 183 -21.08 -9.48 -6.73
N ASN A 184 -20.07 -10.36 -6.81
CA ASN A 184 -20.31 -11.77 -7.14
C ASN A 184 -20.44 -12.72 -5.93
N SER A 185 -20.85 -12.23 -4.75
CA SER A 185 -21.24 -13.10 -3.64
C SER A 185 -22.70 -12.88 -3.26
N GLY A 186 -23.62 -13.36 -4.10
CA GLY A 186 -25.04 -13.19 -3.83
C GLY A 186 -25.99 -13.80 -4.86
N SER A 187 -25.88 -15.10 -5.15
CA SER A 187 -27.06 -15.87 -5.52
C SER A 187 -26.94 -17.26 -4.92
N ALA A 188 -27.70 -17.47 -3.85
CA ALA A 188 -27.92 -18.78 -3.28
C ALA A 188 -28.74 -19.62 -4.27
N ASP A 189 -28.19 -20.77 -4.66
CA ASP A 189 -28.94 -21.82 -5.34
C ASP A 189 -30.20 -22.15 -4.52
N SER A 190 -31.35 -21.80 -5.10
CA SER A 190 -32.65 -22.38 -4.77
C SER A 190 -33.15 -23.08 -6.02
N GLN A 191 -32.92 -24.39 -6.09
CA GLN A 191 -33.57 -25.40 -6.93
C GLN A 191 -32.99 -26.74 -6.43
N THR A 192 -33.73 -27.66 -5.84
CA THR A 192 -35.07 -28.19 -6.15
C THR A 192 -35.74 -28.77 -4.91
#